data_AF-A0A7V9IGC1-F1
#
_entry.id   AF-A0A7V9IGC1-F1
#
_cell.length_a   1.000
_cell.length_b   1.000
_cell.length_c   1.000
_cell.angle_alpha   90.00
_cell.angle_beta   90.00
_cell.angle_gamma   90.00
#
_symmetry.space_group_name_H-M   'P 1'
#
loop_
_entity.id
_entity.type
_entity.pdbx_description
1 polymer ?
#
loop_
_entity_poly.entity_id
_entity_poly.type
_entity_poly.pdbx_seq_one_letter_code
_entity_poly.pdbx_strand_id
1 'polypeptide(L)'
;MRQRTLVLAGAAGLGFAVGATWLVLTSDHEENKVATLALALTAGISFVASGLIATWRRPENRTGLRLAAVGYLWFLGALTESDNDWLFTAGVAFGSVALAAFAHLLLAFPWGVLSTRFDRLLVLSAYMLTLIGNIALLLVEERPVPNCAACRSTIAVTDSARAADVVELVGAGLGLVLLAAVLYVVVRRFLRASPSLRRVLGP
;
A
#
# COMPACT_ATOMS: atom_id res chain seq x y z
N MET A 1 17.36 -2.36 -23.97
CA MET A 1 15.98 -2.72 -23.52
C MET A 1 15.65 -2.13 -22.14
N ARG A 2 16.54 -2.24 -21.14
CA ARG A 2 16.32 -1.74 -19.76
C ARG A 2 15.91 -0.26 -19.62
N GLN A 3 16.52 0.64 -20.40
CA GLN A 3 16.23 2.08 -20.32
C GLN A 3 14.82 2.43 -20.82
N ARG A 4 14.36 1.78 -21.91
CA ARG A 4 12.99 1.96 -22.40
C ARG A 4 11.96 1.52 -21.35
N THR A 5 12.19 0.37 -20.70
CA THR A 5 11.31 -0.12 -19.63
C THR A 5 11.24 0.84 -18.45
N LEU A 6 12.37 1.44 -18.03
CA LEU A 6 12.38 2.42 -16.95
C LEU A 6 11.66 3.72 -17.32
N VAL A 7 11.80 4.19 -18.56
CA VAL A 7 11.06 5.36 -19.05
C VAL A 7 9.56 5.08 -19.09
N LEU A 8 9.14 3.92 -19.59
CA LEU A 8 7.73 3.53 -19.59
C LEU A 8 7.18 3.38 -18.17
N ALA A 9 7.94 2.82 -17.24
CA ALA A 9 7.55 2.74 -15.84
C ALA A 9 7.43 4.14 -15.22
N GLY A 10 8.37 5.05 -15.47
CA GLY A 10 8.29 6.44 -15.03
C GLY A 10 7.05 7.15 -15.59
N ALA A 11 6.77 6.99 -16.89
CA ALA A 11 5.58 7.54 -17.53
C ALA A 11 4.29 6.96 -16.92
N ALA A 12 4.25 5.66 -16.64
CA ALA A 12 3.14 5.05 -15.91
C ALA A 12 2.98 5.68 -14.51
N GLY A 13 4.08 5.93 -13.80
CA GLY A 13 4.04 6.57 -12.48
C GLY A 13 3.43 7.97 -12.52
N LEU A 14 3.78 8.75 -13.53
CA LEU A 14 3.15 10.05 -13.79
C LEU A 14 1.67 9.90 -14.14
N GLY A 15 1.30 8.90 -14.95
CA GLY A 15 -0.09 8.60 -15.26
C GLY A 15 -0.93 8.30 -14.02
N PHE A 16 -0.41 7.49 -13.10
CA PHE A 16 -1.07 7.22 -11.81
C PHE A 16 -1.18 8.48 -10.95
N ALA A 17 -0.14 9.31 -10.89
CA ALA A 17 -0.17 10.57 -10.15
C ALA A 17 -1.20 11.55 -10.72
N VAL A 18 -1.30 11.67 -12.05
CA VAL A 18 -2.31 12.50 -12.74
C VAL A 18 -3.71 11.95 -12.48
N GLY A 19 -3.91 10.64 -12.59
CA GLY A 19 -5.19 9.99 -12.32
C GLY A 19 -5.66 10.19 -10.87
N ALA A 20 -4.75 9.98 -9.90
CA ALA A 20 -5.02 10.26 -8.48
C ALA A 20 -5.34 11.74 -8.25
N THR A 21 -4.60 12.65 -8.89
CA THR A 21 -4.86 14.09 -8.79
C THR A 21 -6.24 14.44 -9.34
N TRP A 22 -6.60 13.87 -10.48
CA TRP A 22 -7.90 14.09 -11.10
C TRP A 22 -9.03 13.64 -10.18
N LEU A 23 -8.97 12.41 -9.64
CA LEU A 23 -9.97 11.88 -8.71
C LEU A 23 -10.18 12.78 -7.49
N VAL A 24 -9.09 13.17 -6.82
CA VAL A 24 -9.16 14.04 -5.63
C VAL A 24 -9.74 15.43 -5.99
N LEU A 25 -9.36 15.99 -7.14
CA LEU A 25 -9.87 17.31 -7.54
C LEU A 25 -11.35 17.28 -7.93
N THR A 26 -11.81 16.19 -8.54
CA THR A 26 -13.21 16.05 -8.96
C THR A 26 -14.14 15.54 -7.88
N SER A 27 -13.61 14.90 -6.83
CA SER A 27 -14.39 14.38 -5.70
C SER A 27 -15.32 15.44 -5.10
N ASP A 28 -16.57 15.06 -4.87
CA ASP A 28 -17.58 15.89 -4.22
C ASP A 28 -17.61 15.76 -2.68
N HIS A 29 -16.91 14.76 -2.15
CA HIS A 29 -16.91 14.39 -0.74
C HIS A 29 -15.54 14.55 -0.06
N GLU A 30 -14.47 14.84 -0.82
CA GLU A 30 -13.16 15.21 -0.26
C GLU A 30 -13.13 16.68 0.15
N GLU A 31 -13.21 16.93 1.46
CA GLU A 31 -13.19 18.27 2.03
C GLU A 31 -11.78 18.92 2.00
N ASN A 32 -10.72 18.13 2.17
CA ASN A 32 -9.35 18.60 2.29
C ASN A 32 -8.44 18.11 1.17
N LYS A 33 -8.82 18.47 -0.07
CA LYS A 33 -8.10 18.15 -1.31
C LYS A 33 -6.60 18.47 -1.25
N VAL A 34 -6.21 19.57 -0.59
CA VAL A 34 -4.80 19.98 -0.48
C VAL A 34 -4.01 18.98 0.36
N ALA A 35 -4.51 18.60 1.54
CA ALA A 35 -3.83 17.63 2.39
C ALA A 35 -3.76 16.25 1.72
N THR A 36 -4.86 15.81 1.11
CA THR A 36 -4.95 14.52 0.42
C THR A 36 -3.98 14.45 -0.75
N LEU A 37 -3.93 15.48 -1.61
CA LEU A 37 -2.95 15.56 -2.70
C LEU A 37 -1.51 15.64 -2.19
N ALA A 38 -1.26 16.43 -1.15
CA ALA A 38 0.08 16.56 -0.57
C ALA A 38 0.59 15.20 -0.09
N LEU A 39 -0.22 14.43 0.62
CA LEU A 39 0.13 13.09 1.06
C LEU A 39 0.27 12.11 -0.12
N ALA A 40 -0.73 12.05 -1.00
CA ALA A 40 -0.80 11.10 -2.10
C ALA A 40 0.39 11.25 -3.07
N LEU A 41 0.65 12.48 -3.51
CA LEU A 41 1.71 12.78 -4.46
C LEU A 41 3.09 12.66 -3.82
N THR A 42 3.28 13.20 -2.61
CA THR A 42 4.60 13.14 -1.96
C THR A 42 5.01 11.71 -1.69
N ALA A 43 4.13 10.90 -1.09
CA ALA A 43 4.45 9.50 -0.82
C ALA A 43 4.58 8.69 -2.11
N GLY A 44 3.57 8.73 -3.00
CA GLY A 44 3.54 7.94 -4.22
C GLY A 44 4.71 8.22 -5.16
N ILE A 45 4.97 9.49 -5.47
CA ILE A 45 6.09 9.89 -6.35
C ILE A 45 7.44 9.55 -5.69
N SER A 46 7.60 9.77 -4.39
CA SER A 46 8.86 9.45 -3.70
C SER A 46 9.19 7.96 -3.80
N PHE A 47 8.21 7.08 -3.60
CA PHE A 47 8.39 5.64 -3.73
C PHE A 47 8.67 5.21 -5.16
N VAL A 48 7.90 5.69 -6.15
CA VAL A 48 8.12 5.37 -7.57
C VAL A 48 9.49 5.87 -8.02
N ALA A 49 9.81 7.14 -7.82
CA ALA A 49 11.06 7.75 -8.27
C ALA A 49 12.26 7.05 -7.62
N SER A 50 12.24 6.85 -6.29
CA SER A 50 13.32 6.19 -5.58
C SER A 50 13.47 4.73 -5.99
N GLY A 51 12.36 4.02 -6.22
CA GLY A 51 12.35 2.64 -6.71
C GLY A 51 12.93 2.50 -8.12
N LEU A 52 12.58 3.41 -9.03
CA LEU A 52 13.12 3.44 -10.39
C LEU A 52 14.60 3.80 -10.41
N ILE A 53 15.03 4.80 -9.62
CA ILE A 53 16.45 5.17 -9.49
C ILE A 53 17.25 4.00 -8.88
N ALA A 54 16.74 3.36 -7.83
CA ALA A 54 17.39 2.19 -7.24
C ALA A 54 17.49 1.03 -8.24
N THR A 55 16.41 0.78 -9.00
CA THR A 55 16.39 -0.22 -10.07
C THR A 55 17.35 0.13 -11.20
N TRP A 56 17.57 1.41 -11.52
CA TRP A 56 18.53 1.82 -12.53
C TRP A 56 19.98 1.64 -12.05
N ARG A 57 20.27 1.99 -10.79
CA ARG A 57 21.62 1.93 -10.21
C ARG A 57 22.08 0.50 -9.87
N ARG A 58 21.19 -0.37 -9.39
CA ARG A 58 21.51 -1.75 -8.97
C ARG A 58 20.48 -2.74 -9.51
N PRO A 59 20.52 -3.01 -10.81
CA PRO A 59 19.37 -3.56 -11.49
C PRO A 59 19.25 -5.09 -11.34
N GLU A 60 20.27 -5.75 -10.79
CA GLU A 60 20.28 -7.10 -10.24
C GLU A 60 19.57 -7.19 -8.87
N ASN A 61 19.45 -6.08 -8.13
CA ASN A 61 18.77 -6.04 -6.85
C ASN A 61 17.28 -5.71 -7.04
N ARG A 62 16.42 -6.69 -6.73
CA ARG A 62 14.96 -6.56 -6.82
C ARG A 62 14.33 -5.62 -5.78
N THR A 63 15.12 -5.01 -4.89
CA THR A 63 14.63 -4.04 -3.91
C THR A 63 14.05 -2.81 -4.58
N GLY A 64 14.71 -2.26 -5.60
CA GLY A 64 14.21 -1.08 -6.33
C GLY A 64 12.84 -1.33 -6.98
N LEU A 65 12.64 -2.52 -7.55
CA LEU A 65 11.36 -2.90 -8.16
C LEU A 65 10.23 -2.97 -7.11
N ARG A 66 10.50 -3.53 -5.92
CA ARG A 66 9.52 -3.56 -4.83
C ARG A 66 9.21 -2.17 -4.30
N LEU A 67 10.22 -1.32 -4.18
CA LEU A 67 10.05 0.05 -3.74
C LEU A 67 9.16 0.84 -4.71
N ALA A 68 9.37 0.67 -6.02
CA ALA A 68 8.50 1.29 -7.02
C ALA A 68 7.07 0.73 -6.94
N ALA A 69 6.93 -0.59 -6.76
CA ALA A 69 5.62 -1.25 -6.60
C ALA A 69 4.79 -0.68 -5.45
N VAL A 70 5.42 -0.35 -4.31
CA VAL A 70 4.74 0.34 -3.19
C VAL A 70 4.12 1.66 -3.67
N GLY A 71 4.87 2.46 -4.42
CA GLY A 71 4.38 3.76 -4.92
C GLY A 71 3.23 3.63 -5.92
N TYR A 72 3.27 2.64 -6.82
CA TYR A 72 2.13 2.39 -7.72
C TYR A 72 0.89 1.92 -6.97
N LEU A 73 1.05 1.02 -6.01
CA LEU A 73 -0.05 0.51 -5.19
C LEU A 73 -0.63 1.60 -4.28
N TRP A 74 0.21 2.54 -3.82
CA TRP A 74 -0.22 3.67 -3.01
C TRP A 74 -1.26 4.54 -3.72
N PHE A 75 -1.08 4.76 -5.02
CA PHE A 75 -2.03 5.54 -5.81
C PHE A 75 -3.40 4.85 -5.98
N LEU A 76 -3.52 3.55 -5.73
CA LEU A 76 -4.83 2.88 -5.72
C LEU A 76 -5.73 3.39 -4.60
N GLY A 77 -5.15 3.94 -3.52
CA GLY A 77 -5.92 4.61 -2.47
C GLY A 77 -6.76 5.76 -3.00
N ALA A 78 -6.28 6.52 -4.00
CA ALA A 78 -7.03 7.65 -4.56
C ALA A 78 -8.34 7.25 -5.27
N LEU A 79 -8.55 5.95 -5.55
CA LEU A 79 -9.81 5.45 -6.08
C LEU A 79 -10.97 5.62 -5.10
N THR A 80 -10.72 5.75 -3.79
CA THR A 80 -11.75 6.08 -2.79
C THR A 80 -12.33 7.47 -2.97
N GLU A 81 -11.64 8.34 -3.71
CA GLU A 81 -12.12 9.70 -4.00
C GLU A 81 -13.04 9.75 -5.23
N SER A 82 -13.34 8.60 -5.83
CA SER A 82 -14.22 8.55 -7.00
C SER A 82 -15.68 8.58 -6.60
N ASP A 83 -16.45 9.45 -7.25
CA ASP A 83 -17.93 9.48 -7.11
C ASP A 83 -18.61 8.29 -7.82
N ASN A 84 -17.84 7.41 -8.48
CA ASN A 84 -18.33 6.18 -9.08
C ASN A 84 -18.22 5.02 -8.08
N ASP A 85 -19.36 4.41 -7.72
CA ASP A 85 -19.44 3.34 -6.72
C ASP A 85 -18.49 2.15 -7.00
N TRP A 86 -18.25 1.79 -8.27
CA TRP A 86 -17.33 0.69 -8.61
C TRP A 86 -15.87 1.05 -8.37
N LEU A 87 -15.46 2.27 -8.75
CA LEU A 87 -14.11 2.76 -8.51
C LEU A 87 -13.87 2.97 -7.01
N PHE A 88 -14.85 3.53 -6.30
CA PHE A 88 -14.83 3.65 -4.85
C PHE A 88 -14.63 2.30 -4.17
N THR A 89 -15.45 1.30 -4.53
CA THR A 89 -15.37 -0.06 -3.98
C THR A 89 -14.00 -0.69 -4.25
N ALA A 90 -13.45 -0.51 -5.46
CA ALA A 90 -12.10 -0.96 -5.78
C ALA A 90 -11.03 -0.23 -4.94
N GLY A 91 -11.20 1.07 -4.70
CA GLY A 91 -10.33 1.86 -3.83
C GLY A 91 -10.29 1.33 -2.41
N VAL A 92 -11.45 1.04 -1.81
CA VAL A 92 -11.51 0.45 -0.47
C VAL A 92 -10.88 -0.95 -0.47
N ALA A 93 -11.16 -1.78 -1.48
CA ALA A 93 -10.61 -3.13 -1.58
C ALA A 93 -9.07 -3.14 -1.65
N PHE A 94 -8.47 -2.23 -2.44
CA PHE A 94 -7.04 -2.25 -2.74
C PHE A 94 -6.21 -1.17 -2.04
N GLY A 95 -6.83 -0.18 -1.40
CA GLY A 95 -6.15 0.99 -0.85
C GLY A 95 -5.11 0.66 0.24
N SER A 96 -5.32 -0.42 0.98
CA SER A 96 -4.39 -0.87 2.03
C SER A 96 -3.27 -1.79 1.50
N VAL A 97 -3.34 -2.26 0.25
CA VAL A 97 -2.36 -3.21 -0.33
C VAL A 97 -0.97 -2.59 -0.43
N ALA A 98 -0.88 -1.27 -0.53
CA ALA A 98 0.39 -0.54 -0.48
C ALA A 98 1.15 -0.80 0.83
N LEU A 99 0.43 -0.94 1.97
CA LEU A 99 1.03 -1.23 3.27
C LEU A 99 1.59 -2.65 3.33
N ALA A 100 0.87 -3.63 2.79
CA ALA A 100 1.38 -5.01 2.67
C ALA A 100 2.61 -5.07 1.75
N ALA A 101 2.60 -4.33 0.64
CA ALA A 101 3.76 -4.21 -0.24
C ALA A 101 4.94 -3.53 0.45
N PHE A 102 4.69 -2.54 1.32
CA PHE A 102 5.72 -1.88 2.11
C PHE A 102 6.33 -2.83 3.16
N ALA A 103 5.51 -3.62 3.86
CA ALA A 103 5.99 -4.67 4.74
C ALA A 103 6.84 -5.72 4.00
N HIS A 104 6.41 -6.12 2.80
CA HIS A 104 7.19 -7.01 1.93
C HIS A 104 8.54 -6.38 1.55
N LEU A 105 8.56 -5.11 1.17
CA LEU A 105 9.79 -4.39 0.89
C LEU A 105 10.74 -4.43 2.11
N LEU A 106 10.26 -4.10 3.31
CA LEU A 106 11.06 -4.10 4.54
C LEU A 106 11.65 -5.48 4.85
N LEU A 107 10.85 -6.54 4.73
CA LEU A 107 11.29 -7.91 4.99
C LEU A 107 12.23 -8.46 3.92
N ALA A 108 12.13 -7.98 2.67
CA ALA A 108 13.01 -8.37 1.58
C ALA A 108 14.33 -7.57 1.56
N PHE A 109 14.39 -6.42 2.25
CA PHE A 109 15.56 -5.55 2.29
C PHE A 109 16.74 -6.20 3.05
N PRO A 110 18.00 -6.01 2.60
CA PRO A 110 18.47 -5.23 1.45
C PRO A 110 18.61 -6.02 0.13
N TRP A 111 18.46 -7.34 0.18
CA TRP A 111 18.79 -8.24 -0.94
C TRP A 111 17.67 -8.38 -1.97
N GLY A 112 16.47 -7.88 -1.64
CA GLY A 112 15.31 -8.03 -2.50
C GLY A 112 14.82 -9.47 -2.58
N VAL A 113 14.95 -10.27 -1.53
CA VAL A 113 14.40 -11.63 -1.44
C VAL A 113 13.97 -11.94 -0.01
N LEU A 114 12.91 -12.74 0.15
CA LEU A 114 12.45 -13.23 1.45
C LEU A 114 13.24 -14.49 1.81
N SER A 115 14.16 -14.33 2.77
CA SER A 115 15.15 -15.35 3.13
C SER A 115 14.57 -16.48 3.97
N THR A 116 13.62 -16.20 4.85
CA THR A 116 13.05 -17.21 5.76
C THR A 116 11.60 -17.55 5.43
N ARG A 117 11.14 -18.75 5.84
CA ARG A 117 9.72 -19.13 5.75
C ARG A 117 8.83 -18.21 6.58
N PHE A 118 9.34 -17.73 7.71
CA PHE A 118 8.62 -16.79 8.57
C PHE A 118 8.36 -15.45 7.87
N ASP A 119 9.35 -14.88 7.18
CA ASP A 119 9.13 -13.63 6.43
C ASP A 119 8.09 -13.83 5.32
N ARG A 120 8.11 -14.98 4.63
CA ARG A 120 7.13 -15.31 3.59
C ARG A 120 5.73 -15.43 4.17
N LEU A 121 5.60 -16.05 5.34
CA LEU A 121 4.33 -16.15 6.04
C LEU A 121 3.82 -14.77 6.45
N LEU A 122 4.66 -13.91 7.03
CA LEU A 122 4.28 -12.54 7.39
C LEU A 122 3.80 -11.73 6.19
N VAL A 123 4.53 -11.81 5.07
CA VAL A 123 4.13 -11.13 3.83
C VAL A 123 2.80 -11.67 3.30
N LEU A 124 2.64 -13.00 3.26
CA LEU A 124 1.38 -13.61 2.82
C LEU A 124 0.23 -13.18 3.72
N SER A 125 0.39 -13.23 5.04
CA SER A 125 -0.61 -12.80 6.01
C SER A 125 -0.95 -11.32 5.86
N ALA A 126 0.04 -10.45 5.61
CA ALA A 126 -0.21 -9.04 5.36
C ALA A 126 -1.07 -8.83 4.11
N TYR A 127 -0.74 -9.46 2.99
CA TYR A 127 -1.55 -9.37 1.77
C TYR A 127 -2.96 -9.95 1.96
N MET A 128 -3.07 -11.10 2.62
CA MET A 128 -4.35 -11.73 2.91
C MET A 128 -5.21 -10.85 3.81
N LEU A 129 -4.63 -10.25 4.84
CA LEU A 129 -5.35 -9.33 5.72
C LEU A 129 -5.83 -8.10 4.95
N THR A 130 -4.95 -7.47 4.15
CA THR A 130 -5.34 -6.27 3.39
C THR A 130 -6.41 -6.54 2.35
N LEU A 131 -6.37 -7.71 1.68
CA LEU A 131 -7.34 -8.04 0.64
C LEU A 131 -8.62 -8.63 1.24
N ILE A 132 -8.51 -9.74 1.96
CA ILE A 132 -9.68 -10.45 2.51
C ILE A 132 -10.35 -9.62 3.58
N GLY A 133 -9.59 -8.92 4.42
CA GLY A 133 -10.16 -8.04 5.46
C GLY A 133 -10.99 -6.91 4.85
N ASN A 134 -10.45 -6.22 3.83
CA ASN A 134 -11.20 -5.16 3.14
C ASN A 134 -12.41 -5.69 2.38
N ILE A 135 -12.31 -6.83 1.72
CA ILE A 135 -13.46 -7.46 1.05
C ILE A 135 -14.52 -7.89 2.08
N ALA A 136 -14.11 -8.46 3.22
CA ALA A 136 -15.03 -8.83 4.29
C ALA A 136 -15.79 -7.62 4.83
N LEU A 137 -15.10 -6.48 5.02
CA LEU A 137 -15.72 -5.22 5.43
C LEU A 137 -16.73 -4.75 4.37
N LEU A 138 -16.32 -4.71 3.10
CA LEU A 138 -17.18 -4.28 1.98
C LEU A 138 -18.44 -5.15 1.77
N LEU A 139 -18.42 -6.41 2.25
CA LEU A 139 -19.58 -7.31 2.17
C LEU A 139 -20.63 -7.05 3.27
N VAL A 140 -20.22 -6.47 4.40
CA VAL A 140 -21.05 -6.30 5.61
C VAL A 140 -21.40 -4.85 5.94
N GLU A 141 -20.76 -3.90 5.25
CA GLU A 141 -20.94 -2.46 5.42
C GLU A 141 -21.21 -1.82 4.06
N GLU A 142 -22.42 -1.27 3.86
CA GLU A 142 -22.77 -0.62 2.59
C GLU A 142 -22.02 0.71 2.42
N ARG A 143 -21.68 1.39 3.53
CA ARG A 143 -21.05 2.72 3.53
C ARG A 143 -19.80 2.74 4.41
N PRO A 144 -18.68 2.15 3.93
CA PRO A 144 -17.47 2.00 4.72
C PRO A 144 -16.73 3.32 5.01
N VAL A 145 -17.11 4.43 4.36
CA VAL A 145 -16.48 5.74 4.55
C VAL A 145 -17.50 6.70 5.17
N PRO A 146 -17.29 7.14 6.42
CA PRO A 146 -18.29 7.93 7.15
C PRO A 146 -18.55 9.32 6.54
N ASN A 147 -17.60 9.88 5.81
CA ASN A 147 -17.70 11.22 5.22
C ASN A 147 -18.27 11.23 3.80
N CYS A 148 -18.70 10.09 3.26
CA CYS A 148 -19.35 10.03 1.96
C CYS A 148 -20.72 9.36 2.04
N ALA A 149 -21.77 10.18 2.18
CA ALA A 149 -23.14 9.68 2.29
C ALA A 149 -23.67 9.05 0.99
N ALA A 150 -23.12 9.43 -0.16
CA ALA A 150 -23.50 8.94 -1.48
C ALA A 150 -22.71 7.69 -1.92
N CYS A 151 -21.48 7.51 -1.39
CA CYS A 151 -20.61 6.41 -1.76
C CYS A 151 -21.14 5.10 -1.18
N ARG A 152 -21.38 4.12 -2.06
CA ARG A 152 -21.84 2.79 -1.65
C ARG A 152 -20.91 1.71 -2.16
N SER A 153 -20.70 0.69 -1.32
CA SER A 153 -20.07 -0.56 -1.72
C SER A 153 -21.00 -1.30 -2.68
N THR A 154 -20.56 -1.53 -3.92
CA THR A 154 -21.38 -2.26 -4.92
C THR A 154 -21.48 -3.75 -4.64
N ILE A 155 -20.66 -4.27 -3.73
CA ILE A 155 -20.58 -5.69 -3.39
C ILE A 155 -21.20 -6.01 -2.03
N ALA A 156 -21.76 -5.03 -1.32
CA ALA A 156 -22.39 -5.25 -0.03
C ALA A 156 -23.54 -6.27 -0.14
N VAL A 157 -23.53 -7.28 0.73
CA VAL A 157 -24.59 -8.30 0.82
C VAL A 157 -25.54 -7.99 1.97
N THR A 158 -25.02 -7.41 3.04
CA THR A 158 -25.77 -6.98 4.22
C THR A 158 -25.21 -5.67 4.73
N ASP A 159 -26.04 -4.91 5.43
CA ASP A 159 -25.63 -3.70 6.15
C ASP A 159 -25.80 -3.93 7.65
N SER A 160 -24.69 -4.18 8.36
CA SER A 160 -24.71 -4.52 9.78
C SER A 160 -23.54 -3.90 10.53
N ALA A 161 -23.82 -2.79 11.23
CA ALA A 161 -22.84 -2.09 12.06
C ALA A 161 -22.08 -3.02 13.03
N ARG A 162 -22.78 -3.98 13.66
CA ARG A 162 -22.12 -4.95 14.56
C ARG A 162 -21.14 -5.87 13.83
N ALA A 163 -21.45 -6.28 12.61
CA ALA A 163 -20.57 -7.13 11.83
C ALA A 163 -19.35 -6.33 11.34
N ALA A 164 -19.57 -5.10 10.89
CA ALA A 164 -18.51 -4.16 10.53
C ALA A 164 -17.56 -3.90 11.71
N ASP A 165 -18.10 -3.54 12.89
CA ASP A 165 -17.34 -3.33 14.12
C ASP A 165 -16.43 -4.53 14.47
N VAL A 166 -16.97 -5.75 14.33
CA VAL A 166 -16.21 -6.98 14.61
C VAL A 166 -15.11 -7.18 13.57
N VAL A 167 -15.41 -6.98 12.28
CA VAL A 167 -14.41 -7.10 11.19
C VAL A 167 -13.29 -6.08 11.38
N GLU A 168 -13.62 -4.82 11.68
CA GLU A 168 -12.65 -3.76 11.92
C GLU A 168 -11.81 -4.04 13.17
N LEU A 169 -12.42 -4.44 14.28
CA LEU A 169 -11.71 -4.74 15.53
C LEU A 169 -10.74 -5.91 15.35
N VAL A 170 -11.20 -7.01 14.73
CA VAL A 170 -10.36 -8.18 14.44
C VAL A 170 -9.26 -7.79 13.45
N GLY A 171 -9.59 -7.04 12.40
CA GLY A 171 -8.65 -6.56 11.40
C GLY A 171 -7.55 -5.69 12.01
N ALA A 172 -7.92 -4.73 12.86
CA ALA A 172 -6.99 -3.86 13.59
C ALA A 172 -6.10 -4.67 14.54
N GLY A 173 -6.66 -5.62 15.28
CA GLY A 173 -5.90 -6.51 16.16
C GLY A 173 -4.86 -7.34 15.40
N LEU A 174 -5.27 -8.00 14.31
CA LEU A 174 -4.37 -8.76 13.44
C LEU A 174 -3.31 -7.86 12.79
N GLY A 175 -3.71 -6.66 12.34
CA GLY A 175 -2.83 -5.65 11.78
C GLY A 175 -1.74 -5.22 12.77
N LEU A 176 -2.10 -4.97 14.02
CA LEU A 176 -1.16 -4.62 15.08
C LEU A 176 -0.17 -5.75 15.37
N VAL A 177 -0.66 -7.00 15.43
CA VAL A 177 0.20 -8.19 15.61
C VAL A 177 1.19 -8.33 14.45
N LEU A 178 0.72 -8.18 13.21
CA LEU A 178 1.58 -8.24 12.03
C LEU A 178 2.61 -7.11 12.01
N LEU A 179 2.19 -5.88 12.33
CA LEU A 179 3.10 -4.74 12.44
C LEU A 179 4.18 -5.00 13.49
N ALA A 180 3.80 -5.45 14.68
CA ALA A 180 4.74 -5.79 15.75
C ALA A 180 5.71 -6.91 15.32
N ALA A 181 5.22 -7.94 14.63
CA ALA A 181 6.05 -9.02 14.12
C ALA A 181 7.04 -8.55 13.04
N VAL A 182 6.60 -7.71 12.09
CA VAL A 182 7.47 -7.11 11.06
C VAL A 182 8.55 -6.25 11.72
N LEU A 183 8.15 -5.35 12.64
CA LEU A 183 9.09 -4.51 13.39
C LEU A 183 10.08 -5.33 14.18
N TYR A 184 9.62 -6.38 14.87
CA TYR A 184 10.49 -7.31 15.59
C TYR A 184 11.55 -7.92 14.67
N VAL A 185 11.15 -8.41 13.48
CA VAL A 185 12.10 -8.97 12.51
C VAL A 185 13.11 -7.93 12.03
N VAL A 186 12.64 -6.74 11.65
CA VAL A 186 13.48 -5.65 11.15
C VAL A 186 14.49 -5.21 12.23
N VAL A 187 14.03 -4.96 13.45
CA VAL A 187 14.88 -4.56 14.58
C VAL A 187 15.86 -5.67 14.92
N ARG A 188 15.42 -6.93 15.01
CA ARG A 188 16.31 -8.06 15.30
C ARG A 188 17.39 -8.22 14.25
N ARG A 189 17.07 -8.04 12.96
CA ARG A 189 18.04 -8.07 11.85
C ARG A 189 19.04 -6.93 11.97
N PHE A 190 18.57 -5.72 12.27
CA PHE A 190 19.42 -4.56 12.45
C PHE A 190 20.39 -4.74 13.63
N LEU A 191 19.91 -5.23 14.77
CA LEU A 191 20.74 -5.47 15.95
C LEU A 191 21.79 -6.57 15.72
N ARG A 192 21.44 -7.63 14.97
CA ARG A 192 22.34 -8.75 14.63
C ARG A 192 23.24 -8.48 13.42
N ALA A 193 23.05 -7.37 12.72
CA ALA A 193 23.89 -6.99 11.58
C ALA A 193 25.34 -6.76 12.02
N SER A 194 26.29 -7.32 11.27
CA SER A 194 27.74 -7.10 11.50
C SER A 194 28.10 -5.62 11.34
N PRO A 195 29.23 -5.15 11.93
CA PRO A 195 29.64 -3.74 11.83
C PRO A 195 29.82 -3.22 10.39
N SER A 196 30.16 -4.11 9.45
CA SER A 196 30.24 -3.78 8.01
C SER A 196 28.85 -3.59 7.38
N LEU A 197 27.87 -4.41 7.77
CA LEU A 197 26.49 -4.25 7.32
C LEU A 197 25.83 -3.02 7.98
N ARG A 198 26.18 -2.68 9.23
CA ARG A 198 25.73 -1.43 9.89
C ARG A 198 26.20 -0.17 9.16
N ARG A 199 27.39 -0.17 8.56
CA ARG A 199 27.89 0.93 7.72
C ARG A 199 27.20 1.06 6.35
N VAL A 200 26.56 -0.01 5.87
CA VAL A 200 25.73 0.02 4.65
C VAL A 200 24.27 0.36 4.98
N LEU A 201 23.84 0.10 6.22
CA LEU A 201 22.47 0.31 6.71
C LEU A 201 22.25 1.64 7.45
N GLY A 202 23.31 2.29 7.95
CA GLY A 202 23.27 3.59 8.61
C GLY A 202 23.74 4.73 7.71
N PRO A 203 23.30 5.98 7.97
CA PRO A 203 23.78 7.16 7.27
C PRO A 203 25.28 7.42 7.49
#